data_AF-A0AAU8T0K8-F1
#
_entry.id   AF-A0AAU8T0K8-F1
#
_cell.length_a   1.000
_cell.length_b   1.000
_cell.length_c   1.000
_cell.angle_alpha   90.00
_cell.angle_beta   90.00
_cell.angle_gamma   90.00
#
_symmetry.space_group_name_H-M   'P 1'
#
loop_
_entity.id
_entity.type
_entity.pdbx_description
1 polymer ?
#
loop_
_entity_poly.entity_id
_entity_poly.type
_entity_poly.pdbx_seq_one_letter_code
_entity_poly.pdbx_strand_id
1 'polypeptide(L)'
;MQLASGQMTPKDDRKPITVQCKIYWIHQHEWNAQWIAQYHAAAPSLAKEIQARKVDMSKLDSEPIDGSPTGGNEANRFTCEDFAFELLIEFASRNKLPLKIKTEAATFKNIDKDYKSGNKSAPPTPAGFALDVAYASGAPDVLKNSSPVADSDLLPGDLFVEFNGGHIQVVTGASPSKIDIMQGNFPGPGETPKRKWTSYLELGPWLRSTNDGNRESSNYLGAPVQDASYEQRGGKWMYQRHYGNYQNWDSDVWGTMSKHVRWNFADFNNL
;
A
#
# COMPACT_ATOMS: atom_id res chain seq x y z
N MET A 1 -26.92 -19.22 -9.11
CA MET A 1 -25.67 -20.00 -9.26
C MET A 1 -25.32 -20.55 -7.89
N GLN A 2 -25.13 -21.86 -7.77
CA GLN A 2 -25.00 -22.55 -6.49
C GLN A 2 -23.72 -22.08 -5.79
N LEU A 3 -23.92 -21.47 -4.62
CA LEU A 3 -22.90 -20.99 -3.70
C LEU A 3 -21.90 -22.12 -3.44
N ALA A 4 -20.61 -21.79 -3.37
CA ALA A 4 -19.59 -22.75 -2.98
C ALA A 4 -20.06 -23.56 -1.75
N SER A 5 -20.13 -24.88 -1.88
CA SER A 5 -20.38 -25.77 -0.76
C SER A 5 -19.11 -25.84 0.08
N GLY A 6 -18.97 -24.96 1.06
CA GLY A 6 -18.02 -25.17 2.14
C GLY A 6 -18.53 -26.31 3.02
N GLN A 7 -17.83 -27.45 3.04
CA GLN A 7 -18.04 -28.42 4.11
C GLN A 7 -17.66 -27.73 5.42
N MET A 8 -18.65 -27.31 6.20
CA MET A 8 -18.40 -26.88 7.57
C MET A 8 -17.96 -28.11 8.35
N THR A 9 -16.78 -28.03 8.92
CA THR A 9 -16.21 -29.07 9.76
C THR A 9 -16.95 -29.05 11.10
N PRO A 10 -17.42 -30.20 11.61
CA PRO A 10 -17.95 -30.28 12.96
C PRO A 10 -16.96 -29.69 13.97
N LYS A 11 -17.45 -28.99 14.99
CA LYS A 11 -16.62 -28.33 16.03
C LYS A 11 -15.62 -29.29 16.70
N ASP A 12 -15.92 -30.58 16.72
CA ASP A 12 -15.11 -31.64 17.33
C ASP A 12 -14.04 -32.21 16.39
N ASP A 13 -14.07 -31.88 15.09
CA ASP A 13 -13.08 -32.32 14.12
C ASP A 13 -11.82 -31.45 14.24
N ARG A 14 -10.77 -32.04 14.81
CA ARG A 14 -9.46 -31.40 14.98
C ARG A 14 -8.49 -31.71 13.84
N LYS A 15 -8.94 -32.34 12.76
CA LYS A 15 -8.08 -32.59 11.59
C LYS A 15 -7.71 -31.27 10.94
N PRO A 16 -6.42 -31.02 10.64
CA PRO A 16 -6.01 -29.85 9.88
C PRO A 16 -6.69 -29.86 8.51
N ILE A 17 -7.37 -28.76 8.16
CA ILE A 17 -7.94 -28.56 6.83
C ILE A 17 -6.93 -27.76 6.02
N THR A 18 -6.55 -28.27 4.86
CA THR A 18 -5.76 -27.50 3.91
C THR A 18 -6.65 -26.44 3.27
N VAL A 19 -6.37 -25.16 3.53
CA VAL A 19 -7.01 -24.06 2.79
C VAL A 19 -6.56 -24.17 1.34
N GLN A 20 -7.50 -24.51 0.45
CA GLN A 20 -7.21 -24.66 -0.98
C GLN A 20 -7.40 -23.35 -1.75
N CYS A 21 -8.11 -22.37 -1.17
CA CYS A 21 -8.41 -21.12 -1.84
C CYS A 21 -8.58 -20.00 -0.80
N LYS A 22 -7.97 -18.84 -1.05
CA LYS A 22 -8.22 -17.62 -0.28
C LYS A 22 -8.78 -16.56 -1.21
N ILE A 23 -9.98 -16.09 -0.90
CA ILE A 23 -10.71 -15.08 -1.68
C ILE A 23 -10.82 -13.84 -0.80
N TYR A 24 -10.11 -12.78 -1.17
CA TYR A 24 -10.18 -11.50 -0.46
C TYR A 24 -11.35 -10.65 -0.97
N TRP A 25 -11.60 -10.67 -2.28
CA TRP A 25 -12.84 -10.20 -2.90
C TRP A 25 -13.04 -10.87 -4.26
N ILE A 26 -14.30 -10.98 -4.67
CA ILE A 26 -14.68 -11.46 -6.01
C ILE A 26 -14.62 -10.27 -6.97
N HIS A 27 -13.85 -10.40 -8.06
CA HIS A 27 -13.87 -9.40 -9.12
C HIS A 27 -15.04 -9.67 -10.09
N GLN A 28 -15.60 -8.60 -10.67
CA GLN A 28 -16.70 -8.60 -11.63
C GLN A 28 -16.36 -7.83 -12.91
N HIS A 29 -15.25 -7.09 -12.86
CA HIS A 29 -14.77 -6.27 -13.95
C HIS A 29 -13.31 -6.58 -14.23
N GLU A 30 -12.80 -6.13 -15.35
CA GLU A 30 -11.39 -6.18 -15.71
C GLU A 30 -10.85 -4.76 -15.83
N TRP A 31 -9.56 -4.59 -15.53
CA TRP A 31 -8.86 -3.35 -15.82
C TRP A 31 -8.89 -3.08 -17.31
N ASN A 32 -9.48 -1.95 -17.67
CA ASN A 32 -9.55 -1.42 -19.02
C ASN A 32 -9.41 0.11 -18.97
N ALA A 33 -9.40 0.79 -20.12
CA ALA A 33 -9.21 2.23 -20.19
C ALA A 33 -10.20 3.02 -19.31
N GLN A 34 -11.45 2.57 -19.21
CA GLN A 34 -12.47 3.21 -18.36
C GLN A 34 -12.12 3.09 -16.87
N TRP A 35 -11.78 1.89 -16.39
CA TRP A 35 -11.42 1.68 -14.98
C TRP A 35 -10.10 2.34 -14.61
N ILE A 36 -9.14 2.41 -15.55
CA ILE A 36 -7.88 3.14 -15.37
C ILE A 36 -8.15 4.64 -15.22
N ALA A 37 -9.00 5.22 -16.08
CA ALA A 37 -9.40 6.62 -15.96
C ALA A 37 -10.13 6.91 -14.63
N GLN A 38 -10.99 6.00 -14.19
CA GLN A 38 -11.67 6.11 -12.89
C GLN A 38 -10.71 6.00 -11.71
N TYR A 39 -9.68 5.15 -11.80
CA TYR A 39 -8.63 5.06 -10.79
C TYR A 39 -7.92 6.41 -10.64
N HIS A 40 -7.47 6.98 -11.76
CA HIS A 40 -6.78 8.28 -11.74
C HIS A 40 -7.68 9.41 -11.20
N ALA A 41 -8.96 9.42 -11.57
CA ALA A 41 -9.92 10.39 -11.05
C ALA A 41 -10.20 10.24 -9.55
N ALA A 42 -10.19 9.00 -9.03
CA ALA A 42 -10.49 8.71 -7.63
C ALA A 42 -9.26 8.80 -6.70
N ALA A 43 -8.04 8.66 -7.24
CA ALA A 43 -6.82 8.63 -6.44
C ALA A 43 -6.68 9.81 -5.44
N PRO A 44 -6.95 11.08 -5.80
CA PRO A 44 -6.78 12.20 -4.87
C PRO A 44 -7.73 12.13 -3.66
N SER A 45 -9.01 11.82 -3.90
CA SER A 45 -10.00 11.74 -2.82
C SER A 45 -9.81 10.48 -1.97
N LEU A 46 -9.45 9.37 -2.61
CA LEU A 46 -9.17 8.12 -1.92
C LEU A 46 -7.93 8.22 -1.02
N ALA A 47 -6.87 8.88 -1.49
CA ALA A 47 -5.67 9.15 -0.69
C ALA A 47 -5.99 9.95 0.58
N LYS A 48 -6.83 10.99 0.47
CA LYS A 48 -7.29 11.78 1.62
C LYS A 48 -8.19 10.98 2.55
N GLU A 49 -9.07 10.15 2.00
CA GLU A 49 -9.90 9.26 2.81
C GLU A 49 -9.04 8.30 3.64
N ILE A 50 -8.05 7.65 3.01
CA ILE A 50 -7.11 6.74 3.67
C ILE A 50 -6.30 7.47 4.75
N GLN A 51 -5.78 8.67 4.47
CA GLN A 51 -5.07 9.50 5.44
C GLN A 51 -5.94 9.87 6.65
N ALA A 52 -7.23 10.14 6.43
CA ALA A 52 -8.16 10.53 7.49
C ALA A 52 -8.57 9.38 8.41
N ARG A 53 -8.35 8.11 8.01
CA ARG A 53 -8.70 6.93 8.80
C ARG A 53 -8.01 6.98 10.16
N LYS A 54 -8.79 6.70 11.20
CA LYS A 54 -8.29 6.55 12.56
C LYS A 54 -8.28 5.08 12.96
N VAL A 55 -7.27 4.72 13.75
CA VAL A 55 -7.06 3.36 14.24
C VAL A 55 -6.83 3.40 15.75
N ASP A 56 -7.17 2.30 16.43
CA ASP A 56 -6.81 2.09 17.83
C ASP A 56 -5.53 1.23 17.86
N MET A 57 -4.38 1.85 18.10
CA MET A 57 -3.12 1.09 18.11
C MET A 57 -3.03 0.11 19.28
N SER A 58 -3.93 0.18 20.27
CA SER A 58 -3.99 -0.80 21.37
C SER A 58 -4.66 -2.12 20.97
N LYS A 59 -5.28 -2.18 19.79
CA LYS A 59 -6.03 -3.33 19.28
C LYS A 59 -5.58 -3.79 17.90
N LEU A 60 -4.32 -3.56 17.53
CA LEU A 60 -3.79 -3.93 16.21
C LEU A 60 -3.89 -5.43 15.90
N ASP A 61 -4.09 -6.28 16.90
CA ASP A 61 -4.30 -7.73 16.79
C ASP A 61 -5.76 -8.12 16.52
N SER A 62 -6.72 -7.21 16.71
CA SER A 62 -8.16 -7.49 16.74
C SER A 62 -9.01 -6.52 15.93
N GLU A 63 -8.50 -5.34 15.57
CA GLU A 63 -9.15 -4.39 14.66
C GLU A 63 -8.35 -4.27 13.35
N PRO A 64 -8.97 -4.56 12.20
CA PRO A 64 -8.30 -4.41 10.92
C PRO A 64 -7.93 -2.96 10.67
N ILE A 65 -6.75 -2.76 10.07
CA ILE A 65 -6.22 -1.45 9.69
C ILE A 65 -6.89 -1.00 8.38
N ASP A 66 -8.23 -1.08 8.32
CA ASP A 66 -9.05 -0.87 7.12
C ASP A 66 -10.13 0.20 7.29
N GLY A 67 -10.14 0.89 8.44
CA GLY A 67 -11.11 1.95 8.68
C GLY A 67 -12.52 1.44 8.96
N SER A 68 -12.64 0.32 9.67
CA SER A 68 -13.91 -0.08 10.29
C SER A 68 -14.56 1.10 11.07
N PRO A 69 -15.90 1.15 11.20
CA PRO A 69 -16.59 2.23 11.92
C PRO A 69 -16.18 2.37 13.39
N THR A 70 -15.52 1.35 13.93
CA THR A 70 -14.89 1.32 15.25
C THR A 70 -13.43 1.71 15.08
N GLY A 71 -13.16 2.96 14.70
CA GLY A 71 -11.80 3.50 14.69
C GLY A 71 -11.41 4.02 16.07
N GLY A 72 -10.11 3.99 16.38
CA GLY A 72 -9.55 4.70 17.53
C GLY A 72 -9.40 6.20 17.28
N ASN A 73 -8.50 6.85 18.02
CA ASN A 73 -8.22 8.29 17.88
C ASN A 73 -6.86 8.59 17.22
N GLU A 74 -6.09 7.55 16.88
CA GLU A 74 -4.74 7.70 16.36
C GLU A 74 -4.74 7.70 14.83
N ALA A 75 -3.81 8.43 14.22
CA ALA A 75 -3.65 8.43 12.77
C ALA A 75 -3.16 7.06 12.30
N ASN A 76 -3.75 6.56 11.21
CA ASN A 76 -3.28 5.36 10.55
C ASN A 76 -1.83 5.54 10.06
N ARG A 77 -1.08 4.45 9.94
CA ARG A 77 0.36 4.45 9.63
C ARG A 77 0.64 3.60 8.40
N PHE A 78 1.54 4.09 7.56
CA PHE A 78 1.98 3.42 6.34
C PHE A 78 3.47 3.69 6.10
N THR A 79 4.22 2.69 5.67
CA THR A 79 5.45 2.92 4.91
C THR A 79 5.09 3.48 3.53
N CYS A 80 6.07 4.00 2.78
CA CYS A 80 5.80 4.65 1.50
C CYS A 80 5.10 3.72 0.49
N GLU A 81 5.57 2.48 0.36
CA GLU A 81 5.00 1.45 -0.50
C GLU A 81 3.65 0.93 0.00
N ASP A 82 3.49 0.76 1.31
CA ASP A 82 2.23 0.26 1.89
C ASP A 82 1.09 1.23 1.60
N PHE A 83 1.36 2.54 1.63
CA PHE A 83 0.37 3.55 1.26
C PHE A 83 -0.01 3.46 -0.22
N ALA A 84 0.98 3.27 -1.10
CA ALA A 84 0.74 3.14 -2.54
C ALA A 84 -0.08 1.87 -2.87
N PHE A 85 0.25 0.74 -2.23
CA PHE A 85 -0.52 -0.50 -2.37
C PHE A 85 -1.90 -0.40 -1.75
N GLU A 86 -2.07 0.22 -0.56
CA GLU A 86 -3.37 0.43 0.07
C GLU A 86 -4.32 1.16 -0.89
N LEU A 87 -3.87 2.24 -1.54
CA LEU A 87 -4.68 3.00 -2.48
C LEU A 87 -5.11 2.15 -3.69
N LEU A 88 -4.21 1.33 -4.24
CA LEU A 88 -4.51 0.41 -5.34
C LEU A 88 -5.50 -0.69 -4.92
N ILE A 89 -5.26 -1.31 -3.76
CA ILE A 89 -6.07 -2.41 -3.21
C ILE A 89 -7.48 -1.91 -2.88
N GLU A 90 -7.58 -0.75 -2.26
CA GLU A 90 -8.85 -0.14 -1.87
C GLU A 90 -9.68 0.19 -3.12
N PHE A 91 -9.09 0.82 -4.13
CA PHE A 91 -9.80 1.09 -5.38
C PHE A 91 -10.23 -0.21 -6.07
N ALA A 92 -9.32 -1.20 -6.19
CA ALA A 92 -9.62 -2.45 -6.87
C ALA A 92 -10.73 -3.23 -6.16
N SER A 93 -10.70 -3.30 -4.83
CA SER A 93 -11.66 -4.06 -4.04
C SER A 93 -13.06 -3.43 -3.98
N ARG A 94 -13.14 -2.09 -3.91
CA ARG A 94 -14.40 -1.33 -4.02
C ARG A 94 -15.08 -1.54 -5.36
N ASN A 95 -14.28 -1.54 -6.43
CA ASN A 95 -14.76 -1.65 -7.80
C ASN A 95 -14.73 -3.07 -8.37
N LYS A 96 -14.49 -4.09 -7.53
CA LYS A 96 -14.49 -5.51 -7.95
C LYS A 96 -13.57 -5.75 -9.16
N LEU A 97 -12.36 -5.20 -9.14
CA LEU A 97 -11.32 -5.41 -10.15
C LEU A 97 -10.35 -6.51 -9.67
N PRO A 98 -9.76 -7.31 -10.58
CA PRO A 98 -8.74 -8.29 -10.23
C PRO A 98 -7.46 -7.58 -9.81
N LEU A 99 -6.69 -8.22 -8.94
CA LEU A 99 -5.41 -7.69 -8.50
C LEU A 99 -4.40 -8.81 -8.32
N LYS A 100 -3.22 -8.62 -8.91
CA LYS A 100 -2.07 -9.51 -8.82
C LYS A 100 -0.82 -8.71 -8.53
N ILE A 101 -0.34 -8.75 -7.29
CA ILE A 101 0.85 -8.03 -6.85
C ILE A 101 2.03 -8.99 -6.79
N LYS A 102 3.08 -8.68 -7.54
CA LYS A 102 4.35 -9.42 -7.53
C LYS A 102 5.31 -8.78 -6.53
N THR A 103 5.76 -9.53 -5.56
CA THR A 103 6.84 -9.14 -4.64
C THR A 103 8.09 -9.99 -4.90
N GLU A 104 9.19 -9.72 -4.22
CA GLU A 104 10.35 -10.62 -4.23
C GLU A 104 10.02 -11.99 -3.64
N ALA A 105 9.23 -12.02 -2.56
CA ALA A 105 8.92 -13.24 -1.83
C ALA A 105 7.82 -14.08 -2.47
N ALA A 106 6.81 -13.44 -3.07
CA ALA A 106 5.61 -14.11 -3.56
C ALA A 106 4.77 -13.30 -4.55
N THR A 107 3.79 -13.95 -5.20
CA THR A 107 2.76 -13.28 -6.00
C THR A 107 1.40 -13.37 -5.29
N PHE A 108 0.88 -12.24 -4.82
CA PHE A 108 -0.40 -12.14 -4.13
C PHE A 108 -1.53 -11.88 -5.13
N LYS A 109 -2.60 -12.66 -5.04
CA LYS A 109 -3.78 -12.56 -5.90
C LYS A 109 -5.02 -12.33 -5.06
N ASN A 110 -5.92 -11.46 -5.50
CA ASN A 110 -7.17 -11.23 -4.77
C ASN A 110 -8.09 -12.48 -4.72
N ILE A 111 -7.92 -13.37 -5.71
CA ILE A 111 -8.43 -14.74 -5.70
C ILE A 111 -7.24 -15.67 -5.86
N ASP A 112 -6.84 -16.31 -4.78
CA ASP A 112 -5.68 -17.18 -4.74
C ASP A 112 -6.12 -18.65 -4.62
N LYS A 113 -6.26 -19.30 -5.78
CA LYS A 113 -6.82 -20.66 -5.92
C LYS A 113 -5.85 -21.79 -5.56
N ASP A 114 -4.58 -21.48 -5.40
CA ASP A 114 -3.54 -22.48 -5.14
C ASP A 114 -2.90 -22.31 -3.76
N TYR A 115 -3.25 -21.24 -3.03
CA TYR A 115 -2.75 -20.89 -1.71
C TYR A 115 -1.21 -20.86 -1.64
N LYS A 116 -0.52 -20.58 -2.77
CA LYS A 116 0.94 -20.76 -2.88
C LYS A 116 1.79 -19.57 -2.46
N SER A 117 1.23 -18.36 -2.40
CA SER A 117 1.97 -17.17 -1.99
C SER A 117 1.99 -16.94 -0.48
N GLY A 118 3.14 -16.50 0.04
CA GLY A 118 3.30 -15.84 1.34
C GLY A 118 2.80 -16.56 2.59
N ASN A 119 2.90 -15.89 3.74
CA ASN A 119 2.42 -16.38 5.05
C ASN A 119 0.86 -16.40 5.12
N LYS A 120 0.17 -15.53 4.37
CA LYS A 120 -1.30 -15.51 4.18
C LYS A 120 -2.17 -15.73 5.42
N SER A 121 -1.67 -15.33 6.59
CA SER A 121 -2.34 -15.53 7.85
C SER A 121 -3.45 -14.50 8.11
N ALA A 122 -3.47 -13.39 7.36
CA ALA A 122 -4.48 -12.34 7.56
C ALA A 122 -5.90 -12.80 7.17
N PRO A 123 -6.98 -12.12 7.60
CA PRO A 123 -8.34 -12.47 7.20
C PRO A 123 -8.57 -12.44 5.67
N PRO A 124 -9.53 -13.19 5.12
CA PRO A 124 -9.89 -13.15 3.69
C PRO A 124 -10.76 -11.91 3.37
N THR A 125 -10.22 -10.72 3.59
CA THR A 125 -10.86 -9.41 3.36
C THR A 125 -9.91 -8.49 2.59
N PRO A 126 -10.37 -7.41 1.94
CA PRO A 126 -9.47 -6.45 1.29
C PRO A 126 -8.36 -5.92 2.23
N ALA A 127 -8.73 -5.65 3.48
CA ALA A 127 -7.80 -5.33 4.56
C ALA A 127 -6.72 -6.40 4.77
N GLY A 128 -7.14 -7.66 4.89
CA GLY A 128 -6.23 -8.77 5.05
C GLY A 128 -5.32 -8.98 3.84
N PHE A 129 -5.78 -8.63 2.63
CA PHE A 129 -4.92 -8.62 1.45
C PHE A 129 -3.82 -7.57 1.58
N ALA A 130 -4.16 -6.33 1.97
CA ALA A 130 -3.18 -5.28 2.20
C ALA A 130 -2.17 -5.65 3.31
N LEU A 131 -2.64 -6.31 4.36
CA LEU A 131 -1.82 -6.83 5.46
C LEU A 131 -0.88 -7.97 5.05
N ASP A 132 -1.31 -8.85 4.15
CA ASP A 132 -0.46 -9.92 3.60
C ASP A 132 0.58 -9.36 2.63
N VAL A 133 0.21 -8.35 1.81
CA VAL A 133 1.12 -7.66 0.89
C VAL A 133 2.18 -6.86 1.66
N ALA A 134 1.77 -6.02 2.62
CA ALA A 134 2.68 -5.16 3.40
C ALA A 134 3.78 -5.98 4.09
N TYR A 135 3.43 -7.15 4.64
CA TYR A 135 4.39 -8.04 5.28
C TYR A 135 5.50 -8.57 4.35
N ALA A 136 5.24 -8.62 3.04
CA ALA A 136 6.11 -9.24 2.05
C ALA A 136 6.65 -8.26 1.00
N SER A 137 6.26 -6.98 1.04
CA SER A 137 6.62 -5.99 0.04
C SER A 137 7.60 -4.95 0.56
N GLY A 138 8.40 -4.39 -0.34
CA GLY A 138 9.13 -3.14 -0.15
C GLY A 138 8.97 -2.20 -1.35
N ALA A 139 9.53 -1.00 -1.25
CA ALA A 139 9.54 -0.01 -2.35
C ALA A 139 9.98 -0.58 -3.73
N PRO A 140 10.98 -1.49 -3.84
CA PRO A 140 11.33 -2.10 -5.13
C PRO A 140 10.20 -2.92 -5.78
N ASP A 141 9.26 -3.46 -5.01
CA ASP A 141 8.15 -4.25 -5.53
C ASP A 141 7.10 -3.36 -6.22
N VAL A 142 7.02 -2.08 -5.87
CA VAL A 142 6.20 -1.10 -6.61
C VAL A 142 6.67 -1.02 -8.07
N LEU A 143 7.99 -0.96 -8.30
CA LEU A 143 8.57 -0.95 -9.65
C LEU A 143 8.26 -2.24 -10.43
N LYS A 144 8.27 -3.40 -9.77
CA LYS A 144 7.95 -4.70 -10.42
C LYS A 144 6.51 -4.78 -10.94
N ASN A 145 5.61 -3.96 -10.40
CA ASN A 145 4.20 -3.92 -10.77
C ASN A 145 3.85 -2.68 -11.60
N SER A 146 4.85 -1.94 -12.10
CA SER A 146 4.65 -0.66 -12.78
C SER A 146 5.47 -0.55 -14.06
N SER A 147 5.11 0.42 -14.90
CA SER A 147 5.84 0.81 -16.11
C SER A 147 6.21 2.29 -16.05
N PRO A 148 7.32 2.72 -16.66
CA PRO A 148 7.69 4.13 -16.73
C PRO A 148 6.60 4.98 -17.39
N VAL A 149 6.42 6.21 -16.90
CA VAL A 149 5.56 7.24 -17.49
C VAL A 149 6.37 8.52 -17.70
N ALA A 150 6.09 9.25 -18.78
CA ALA A 150 6.73 10.53 -19.04
C ALA A 150 6.11 11.63 -18.14
N ASP A 151 6.90 12.65 -17.80
CA ASP A 151 6.46 13.78 -16.97
C ASP A 151 5.23 14.49 -17.53
N SER A 152 5.11 14.57 -18.86
CA SER A 152 3.96 15.17 -19.56
C SER A 152 2.67 14.38 -19.40
N ASP A 153 2.78 13.10 -19.05
CA ASP A 153 1.67 12.13 -19.05
C ASP A 153 1.27 11.74 -17.62
N LEU A 154 1.85 12.40 -16.61
CA LEU A 154 1.56 12.18 -15.20
C LEU A 154 0.10 12.44 -14.88
N LEU A 155 -0.52 11.48 -14.20
CA LEU A 155 -1.87 11.53 -13.70
C LEU A 155 -1.88 11.23 -12.19
N PRO A 156 -2.89 11.71 -11.43
CA PRO A 156 -3.05 11.28 -10.05
C PRO A 156 -3.16 9.75 -9.96
N GLY A 157 -2.54 9.16 -8.94
CA GLY A 157 -2.40 7.70 -8.80
C GLY A 157 -1.14 7.12 -9.45
N ASP A 158 -0.41 7.90 -10.27
CA ASP A 158 0.97 7.56 -10.65
C ASP A 158 1.91 7.73 -9.46
N LEU A 159 3.13 7.24 -9.61
CA LEU A 159 4.08 7.08 -8.51
C LEU A 159 5.42 7.70 -8.85
N PHE A 160 5.98 8.41 -7.90
CA PHE A 160 7.37 8.84 -7.93
C PHE A 160 8.19 7.82 -7.15
N VAL A 161 9.29 7.38 -7.74
CA VAL A 161 10.20 6.43 -7.14
C VAL A 161 11.57 7.08 -6.99
N GLU A 162 11.87 7.42 -5.74
CA GLU A 162 13.04 8.20 -5.34
C GLU A 162 14.16 7.29 -4.81
N PHE A 163 15.37 7.86 -4.68
CA PHE A 163 16.56 7.23 -4.09
C PHE A 163 16.87 5.83 -4.64
N ASN A 164 16.86 5.68 -5.96
CA ASN A 164 17.11 4.40 -6.64
C ASN A 164 16.14 3.27 -6.20
N GLY A 165 14.86 3.58 -6.04
CA GLY A 165 13.85 2.58 -5.68
C GLY A 165 13.61 2.43 -4.17
N GLY A 166 14.18 3.32 -3.36
CA GLY A 166 14.09 3.25 -1.89
C GLY A 166 12.90 3.99 -1.29
N HIS A 167 12.18 4.81 -2.07
CA HIS A 167 11.06 5.60 -1.55
C HIS A 167 10.00 5.85 -2.62
N ILE A 168 8.73 5.82 -2.21
CA ILE A 168 7.57 5.90 -3.08
C ILE A 168 6.68 7.08 -2.66
N GLN A 169 6.23 7.84 -3.64
CA GLN A 169 5.26 8.92 -3.43
C GLN A 169 4.11 8.75 -4.42
N VAL A 170 2.88 8.89 -3.96
CA VAL A 170 1.70 8.82 -4.81
C VAL A 170 1.35 10.23 -5.29
N VAL A 171 1.22 10.41 -6.60
CA VAL A 171 0.73 11.66 -7.20
C VAL A 171 -0.74 11.83 -6.87
N THR A 172 -1.12 12.97 -6.31
CA THR A 172 -2.52 13.31 -5.99
C THR A 172 -3.01 14.55 -6.74
N GLY A 173 -2.12 15.24 -7.44
CA GLY A 173 -2.44 16.32 -8.38
C GLY A 173 -1.31 16.48 -9.40
N ALA A 174 -1.64 16.75 -10.65
CA ALA A 174 -0.64 16.93 -11.70
C ALA A 174 -1.06 18.06 -12.66
N SER A 175 -0.14 18.97 -12.90
CA SER A 175 -0.25 20.06 -13.87
C SER A 175 1.16 20.42 -14.38
N PRO A 176 1.27 21.18 -15.49
CA PRO A 176 2.58 21.52 -16.05
C PRO A 176 3.53 22.23 -15.08
N SER A 177 3.02 22.96 -14.10
CA SER A 177 3.82 23.77 -13.16
C SER A 177 3.71 23.31 -11.71
N LYS A 178 2.88 22.31 -11.40
CA LYS A 178 2.65 21.85 -10.03
C LYS A 178 2.24 20.39 -9.97
N ILE A 179 2.83 19.64 -9.05
CA ILE A 179 2.51 18.26 -8.75
C ILE A 179 2.30 18.14 -7.24
N ASP A 180 1.15 17.63 -6.82
CA ASP A 180 0.86 17.32 -5.43
C ASP A 180 1.11 15.83 -5.20
N ILE A 181 1.72 15.49 -4.07
CA ILE A 181 1.99 14.10 -3.70
C ILE A 181 1.53 13.80 -2.27
N MET A 182 1.23 12.54 -2.01
CA MET A 182 1.03 11.98 -0.68
C MET A 182 1.86 10.70 -0.52
N GLN A 183 2.37 10.46 0.68
CA GLN A 183 3.27 9.34 0.94
C GLN A 183 3.11 8.81 2.37
N GLY A 184 3.28 7.51 2.54
CA GLY A 184 3.69 6.95 3.83
C GLY A 184 5.14 7.34 4.16
N ASN A 185 5.55 7.16 5.40
CA ASN A 185 6.90 7.51 5.84
C ASN A 185 7.37 6.61 6.98
N PHE A 186 8.59 6.84 7.43
CA PHE A 186 9.21 6.20 8.58
C PHE A 186 9.17 7.13 9.80
N PRO A 187 9.15 6.60 11.05
CA PRO A 187 9.05 7.39 12.28
C PRO A 187 10.30 8.23 12.62
N GLY A 188 11.22 8.43 11.67
CA GLY A 188 12.38 9.32 11.77
C GLY A 188 13.67 8.62 12.21
N PRO A 189 14.81 9.33 12.18
CA PRO A 189 16.14 8.76 12.36
C PRO A 189 16.43 8.23 13.78
N GLY A 190 15.67 8.67 14.79
CA GLY A 190 15.77 8.12 16.15
C GLY A 190 14.98 6.83 16.34
N GLU A 191 13.72 6.82 15.92
CA GLU A 191 12.81 5.72 16.24
C GLU A 191 12.89 4.57 15.22
N THR A 192 13.27 4.85 13.96
CA THR A 192 13.42 3.82 12.92
C THR A 192 14.49 2.79 13.27
N PRO A 193 15.74 3.16 13.63
CA PRO A 193 16.76 2.16 14.00
C PRO A 193 16.36 1.36 15.24
N LYS A 194 15.73 2.03 16.22
CA LYS A 194 15.24 1.39 17.44
C LYS A 194 14.20 0.31 17.13
N ARG A 195 13.16 0.61 16.33
CA ARG A 195 12.13 -0.37 15.96
C ARG A 195 12.69 -1.54 15.15
N LYS A 196 13.61 -1.28 14.21
CA LYS A 196 14.30 -2.35 13.48
C LYS A 196 15.09 -3.28 14.41
N TRP A 197 15.83 -2.69 15.35
CA TRP A 197 16.59 -3.46 16.34
C TRP A 197 15.68 -4.27 17.27
N THR A 198 14.60 -3.67 17.78
CA THR A 198 13.60 -4.39 18.58
C THR A 198 12.96 -5.53 17.80
N SER A 199 12.53 -5.27 16.56
CA SER A 199 11.96 -6.30 15.68
C SER A 199 12.92 -7.47 15.49
N TYR A 200 14.20 -7.19 15.23
CA TYR A 200 15.22 -8.25 15.11
C TYR A 200 15.36 -9.08 16.39
N LEU A 201 15.45 -8.44 17.57
CA LEU A 201 15.56 -9.12 18.85
C LEU A 201 14.31 -9.95 19.20
N GLU A 202 13.13 -9.50 18.78
CA GLU A 202 11.84 -10.17 18.99
C GLU A 202 11.50 -11.17 17.88
N LEU A 203 12.49 -11.63 17.12
CA LEU A 203 12.34 -12.60 16.04
C LEU A 203 11.39 -12.14 14.92
N GLY A 204 11.25 -10.84 14.70
CA GLY A 204 10.40 -10.24 13.67
C GLY A 204 10.59 -10.77 12.24
N PRO A 205 11.79 -11.19 11.80
CA PRO A 205 11.94 -11.86 10.51
C PRO A 205 11.18 -13.21 10.40
N TRP A 206 10.80 -13.79 11.54
CA TRP A 206 10.14 -15.09 11.66
C TRP A 206 8.72 -14.99 12.25
N LEU A 207 8.45 -13.94 13.02
CA LEU A 207 7.17 -13.72 13.72
C LEU A 207 6.49 -12.47 13.19
N ARG A 208 5.32 -12.68 12.56
CA ARG A 208 4.51 -11.60 12.00
C ARG A 208 4.15 -10.51 13.03
N SER A 209 3.83 -10.89 14.27
CA SER A 209 3.42 -9.95 15.33
C SER A 209 4.51 -8.94 15.73
N THR A 210 5.78 -9.25 15.49
CA THR A 210 6.93 -8.41 15.88
C THR A 210 7.71 -7.87 14.67
N ASN A 211 7.25 -8.17 13.45
CA ASN A 211 7.88 -7.77 12.20
C ASN A 211 7.72 -6.26 11.92
N ASP A 212 8.82 -5.62 11.49
CA ASP A 212 8.90 -4.19 11.24
C ASP A 212 8.22 -3.72 9.93
N GLY A 213 7.90 -4.65 9.01
CA GLY A 213 7.05 -4.43 7.84
C GLY A 213 5.59 -4.84 8.04
N ASN A 214 5.21 -5.46 9.17
CA ASN A 214 3.83 -5.81 9.42
C ASN A 214 3.06 -4.64 10.07
N ARG A 215 2.03 -4.14 9.40
CA ARG A 215 1.19 -3.01 9.90
C ARG A 215 0.56 -3.26 11.27
N GLU A 216 0.31 -4.53 11.63
CA GLU A 216 -0.27 -4.94 12.92
C GLU A 216 0.79 -5.06 14.03
N SER A 217 2.08 -4.91 13.71
CA SER A 217 3.14 -5.00 14.70
C SER A 217 3.32 -3.69 15.48
N SER A 218 3.64 -3.82 16.76
CA SER A 218 4.16 -2.70 17.58
C SER A 218 5.47 -2.13 17.01
N ASN A 219 6.26 -2.95 16.31
CA ASN A 219 7.52 -2.56 15.69
C ASN A 219 7.36 -2.00 14.27
N TYR A 220 6.13 -1.93 13.75
CA TYR A 220 5.86 -1.48 12.40
C TYR A 220 6.52 -0.12 12.10
N LEU A 221 7.12 -0.01 10.93
CA LEU A 221 7.89 1.17 10.53
C LEU A 221 7.07 2.24 9.84
N GLY A 222 5.77 2.04 9.60
CA GLY A 222 4.96 3.09 9.00
C GLY A 222 4.74 4.28 9.93
N ALA A 223 4.51 5.44 9.31
CA ALA A 223 4.16 6.69 9.94
C ALA A 223 2.86 7.26 9.32
N PRO A 224 2.22 8.26 9.94
CA PRO A 224 1.07 8.91 9.34
C PRO A 224 1.35 9.42 7.93
N VAL A 225 0.36 9.30 7.04
CA VAL A 225 0.45 9.77 5.66
C VAL A 225 0.68 11.27 5.64
N GLN A 226 1.64 11.69 4.83
CA GLN A 226 2.14 13.05 4.72
C GLN A 226 1.97 13.56 3.29
N ASP A 227 1.74 14.87 3.16
CA ASP A 227 1.57 15.55 1.88
C ASP A 227 2.70 16.54 1.59
N ALA A 228 3.00 16.69 0.31
CA ALA A 228 3.99 17.65 -0.19
C ALA A 228 3.63 18.07 -1.61
N SER A 229 4.27 19.12 -2.09
CA SER A 229 4.12 19.57 -3.48
C SER A 229 5.46 19.86 -4.13
N TYR A 230 5.49 19.64 -5.44
CA TYR A 230 6.51 20.11 -6.35
C TYR A 230 5.93 21.28 -7.14
N GLU A 231 6.65 22.41 -7.23
CA GLU A 231 6.24 23.56 -8.04
C GLU A 231 7.39 24.04 -8.93
N GLN A 232 7.08 24.33 -10.19
CA GLN A 232 8.04 24.87 -11.13
C GLN A 232 8.23 26.37 -10.86
N ARG A 233 9.44 26.76 -10.47
CA ARG A 233 9.80 28.15 -10.16
C ARG A 233 11.15 28.48 -10.78
N GLY A 234 11.19 29.52 -11.61
CA GLY A 234 12.41 29.95 -12.29
C GLY A 234 13.07 28.85 -13.14
N GLY A 235 12.27 27.98 -13.78
CA GLY A 235 12.76 26.87 -14.60
C GLY A 235 13.27 25.65 -13.81
N LYS A 236 13.10 25.61 -12.49
CA LYS A 236 13.47 24.49 -11.62
C LYS A 236 12.26 23.95 -10.87
N TRP A 237 12.23 22.65 -10.60
CA TRP A 237 11.29 22.07 -9.66
C TRP A 237 11.75 22.36 -8.23
N MET A 238 10.84 22.91 -7.44
CA MET A 238 11.01 23.19 -6.02
C MET A 238 10.09 22.28 -5.24
N TYR A 239 10.55 21.73 -4.12
CA TYR A 239 9.77 20.85 -3.27
C TYR A 239 9.38 21.56 -1.97
N GLN A 240 8.15 21.38 -1.51
CA GLN A 240 7.70 21.85 -0.21
C GLN A 240 6.93 20.76 0.50
N ARG A 241 7.36 20.45 1.73
CA ARG A 241 6.62 19.58 2.64
C ARG A 241 5.48 20.37 3.28
N HIS A 242 4.34 19.73 3.46
CA HIS A 242 3.19 20.32 4.15
C HIS A 242 2.94 19.71 5.53
N TYR A 243 3.92 18.94 6.03
CA TYR A 243 3.91 18.29 7.34
C TYR A 243 5.09 18.73 8.20
N GLY A 244 4.91 18.58 9.51
CA GLY A 244 5.90 19.04 10.50
C GLY A 244 6.03 20.57 10.52
N ASN A 245 7.13 21.06 11.07
CA ASN A 245 7.35 22.50 11.29
C ASN A 245 8.19 23.16 10.19
N TYR A 246 8.74 22.37 9.25
CA TYR A 246 9.60 22.87 8.18
C TYR A 246 8.78 23.02 6.90
N GLN A 247 8.56 24.28 6.48
CA GLN A 247 7.74 24.62 5.31
C GLN A 247 8.52 25.41 4.26
N ASN A 248 9.86 25.37 4.28
CA ASN A 248 10.65 26.04 3.25
C ASN A 248 10.59 25.28 1.93
N TRP A 249 10.90 26.00 0.86
CA TRP A 249 11.07 25.43 -0.47
C TRP A 249 12.50 24.92 -0.64
N ASP A 250 12.63 23.62 -0.84
CA ASP A 250 13.91 22.96 -1.11
C ASP A 250 14.12 22.93 -2.64
N SER A 251 15.19 23.57 -3.11
CA SER A 251 15.63 23.43 -4.51
C SER A 251 16.47 22.17 -4.67
N ASP A 252 16.32 21.46 -5.79
CA ASP A 252 17.24 20.38 -6.18
C ASP A 252 17.36 19.26 -5.14
N VAL A 253 16.22 18.82 -4.58
CA VAL A 253 16.23 17.92 -3.41
C VAL A 253 16.84 16.56 -3.74
N TRP A 254 16.73 16.10 -4.99
CA TRP A 254 17.03 14.70 -5.30
C TRP A 254 18.20 14.46 -6.25
N GLY A 255 18.68 15.45 -7.01
CA GLY A 255 19.91 15.39 -7.85
C GLY A 255 20.04 14.25 -8.88
N THR A 256 19.19 13.23 -8.79
CA THR A 256 19.10 11.99 -9.56
C THR A 256 17.62 11.75 -9.77
N MET A 257 17.20 11.75 -11.03
CA MET A 257 15.79 11.79 -11.42
C MET A 257 15.01 10.61 -10.84
N SER A 258 13.95 10.96 -10.12
CA SER A 258 12.82 10.13 -9.79
C SER A 258 12.38 9.33 -11.02
N LYS A 259 12.17 8.02 -10.85
CA LYS A 259 11.43 7.27 -11.88
C LYS A 259 9.97 7.58 -11.66
N HIS A 260 9.31 8.14 -12.67
CA HIS A 260 7.86 8.23 -12.69
C HIS A 260 7.32 6.95 -13.27
N VAL A 261 6.42 6.30 -12.54
CA VAL A 261 5.84 5.02 -12.96
C VAL A 261 4.33 5.00 -12.75
N ARG A 262 3.67 4.17 -13.56
CA ARG A 262 2.24 3.88 -13.48
C ARG A 262 2.06 2.39 -13.30
N TRP A 263 1.09 1.97 -12.49
CA TRP A 263 0.77 0.55 -12.32
C TRP A 263 0.49 -0.14 -13.66
N ASN A 264 0.90 -1.40 -13.78
CA ASN A 264 0.59 -2.25 -14.93
C ASN A 264 -0.83 -2.79 -14.81
N PHE A 265 -1.83 -1.92 -14.91
CA PHE A 265 -3.24 -2.27 -14.67
C PHE A 265 -3.71 -3.49 -15.47
N ALA A 266 -3.33 -3.59 -16.74
CA ALA A 266 -3.71 -4.72 -17.58
C ALA A 266 -3.11 -6.06 -17.09
N ASP A 267 -1.91 -6.05 -16.50
CA ASP A 267 -1.27 -7.27 -15.97
C ASP A 267 -2.01 -7.85 -14.77
N PHE A 268 -2.78 -7.03 -14.06
CA PHE A 268 -3.59 -7.44 -12.92
C PHE A 268 -4.78 -8.32 -13.31
N ASN A 269 -5.22 -8.29 -14.57
CA ASN A 269 -6.28 -9.17 -15.07
C ASN A 269 -5.86 -10.65 -15.13
N ASN A 270 -4.55 -10.92 -15.19
CA ASN A 270 -4.00 -12.25 -15.39
C ASN A 270 -3.76 -13.00 -14.06
N LEU A 271 -4.82 -13.45 -13.38
CA LEU A 271 -4.75 -14.16 -12.08
C LEU A 271 -4.24 -15.61 -12.21
#